data_AF-A0A8S0QB97-F1
#
_entry.id   AF-A0A8S0QB97-F1
#
_cell.length_a   1.000
_cell.length_b   1.000
_cell.length_c   1.000
_cell.angle_alpha   90.00
_cell.angle_beta   90.00
_cell.angle_gamma   90.00
#
_symmetry.space_group_name_H-M   'P 1'
#
loop_
_entity.id
_entity.type
_entity.pdbx_description
1 polymer ?
#
loop_
_entity_poly.entity_id
_entity_poly.type
_entity_poly.pdbx_seq_one_letter_code
_entity_poly.pdbx_strand_id
1 'polypeptide(L)' 'MDNQNSLLTNGGQVGLYTQAKILRSDFPKDFIFGSATSAYQVEGAWATGGKGQSNWDAFTLRTP' A
#
# COMPACT_ATOMS: atom_id res chain seq x y z
N MET A 1 8.62 -18.30 5.05
CA MET A 1 7.27 -18.22 5.65
C MET A 1 7.50 -18.43 7.12
N ASP A 2 7.92 -17.37 7.79
CA ASP A 2 8.59 -17.49 9.08
C ASP A 2 7.74 -16.77 10.14
N ASN A 3 7.24 -17.59 11.05
CA ASN A 3 6.85 -17.36 12.44
C ASN A 3 6.44 -15.93 12.88
N GLN A 4 5.13 -15.70 13.01
CA GLN A 4 4.54 -14.49 13.62
C GLN A 4 4.30 -14.63 15.14
N ASN A 5 5.17 -15.30 15.89
CA ASN A 5 5.16 -15.21 17.36
C ASN A 5 6.26 -14.25 17.84
N SER A 6 6.00 -12.95 17.75
CA SER A 6 6.78 -11.94 18.47
C SER A 6 6.19 -11.77 19.88
N LEU A 7 6.81 -12.43 20.85
CA LEU A 7 6.40 -12.39 22.26
C LEU A 7 6.89 -11.08 22.91
N LEU A 8 5.98 -10.14 23.21
CA LEU A 8 6.25 -9.07 24.18
C LEU A 8 5.87 -9.58 25.57
N THR A 9 6.85 -9.78 26.44
CA THR A 9 6.63 -10.29 27.80
C THR A 9 6.66 -9.14 28.81
N ASN A 10 5.56 -8.96 29.54
CA ASN A 10 5.53 -8.25 30.81
C ASN A 10 4.56 -9.01 31.73
N GLY A 11 5.10 -9.81 32.64
CA GLY A 11 4.39 -10.31 33.82
C GLY A 11 3.07 -11.07 33.57
N GLY A 12 3.16 -12.32 33.11
CA GLY A 12 2.23 -13.36 33.58
C GLY A 12 0.86 -13.50 32.90
N GLN A 13 0.59 -12.85 31.76
CA GLN A 13 -0.59 -13.18 30.94
C GLN A 13 -0.22 -13.42 29.47
N VAL A 14 -0.41 -14.65 28.99
CA VAL A 14 -0.38 -14.98 27.55
C VAL A 14 -1.69 -14.50 26.93
N GLY A 15 -1.76 -13.21 26.59
CA GLY A 15 -2.81 -12.72 25.71
C GLY A 15 -2.64 -13.40 24.35
N LEU A 16 -3.43 -14.44 24.07
CA LEU A 16 -3.56 -14.97 22.72
C LEU A 16 -4.24 -13.88 21.88
N TYR A 17 -3.46 -12.97 21.30
CA TYR A 17 -3.94 -12.23 20.16
C TYR A 17 -4.08 -13.25 19.03
N THR A 18 -5.23 -13.92 18.95
CA THR A 18 -5.59 -14.63 17.73
C THR A 18 -5.67 -13.54 16.67
N GLN A 19 -4.69 -13.51 15.78
CA GLN A 19 -4.75 -12.68 14.58
C GLN A 19 -6.07 -13.01 13.90
N ALA A 20 -7.04 -12.10 13.98
CA ALA A 20 -8.33 -12.30 13.34
C ALA A 20 -8.06 -12.41 11.83
N LYS A 21 -8.29 -13.60 11.29
CA LYS A 21 -8.12 -13.85 9.86
C LYS A 21 -9.31 -13.20 9.14
N ILE A 22 -9.05 -12.08 8.46
CA ILE A 22 -10.05 -11.44 7.61
C ILE A 22 -10.22 -12.25 6.32
N LEU A 23 -11.46 -12.63 6.01
CA LEU A 23 -11.86 -13.44 4.88
C LEU A 23 -12.77 -12.65 3.94
N ARG A 24 -12.87 -13.09 2.68
CA ARG A 24 -13.82 -12.48 1.73
C ARG A 24 -15.28 -12.60 2.18
N SER A 25 -15.61 -13.65 2.95
CA SER A 25 -16.93 -13.87 3.55
C SER A 25 -17.34 -12.83 4.57
N ASP A 26 -16.39 -12.02 5.05
CA ASP A 26 -16.65 -11.00 6.07
C ASP A 26 -17.24 -9.72 5.45
N PHE A 27 -17.31 -9.63 4.12
CA PHE A 27 -17.82 -8.49 3.37
C PHE A 27 -19.11 -8.86 2.61
N PRO A 28 -20.04 -7.91 2.38
CA PRO A 28 -21.21 -8.12 1.53
C PRO A 28 -20.87 -8.66 0.14
N LYS A 29 -21.82 -9.38 -0.49
CA LYS A 29 -21.59 -9.99 -1.81
C LYS A 29 -21.26 -8.97 -2.91
N ASP A 30 -21.77 -7.76 -2.76
CA ASP A 30 -21.61 -6.61 -3.66
C ASP A 30 -20.44 -5.70 -3.28
N PHE A 31 -19.64 -6.07 -2.27
CA PHE A 31 -18.45 -5.30 -1.90
C PHE A 31 -17.39 -5.36 -3.02
N ILE A 32 -16.99 -4.19 -3.50
CA ILE A 32 -15.97 -4.05 -4.55
C ILE A 32 -14.61 -3.86 -3.90
N PHE A 33 -13.69 -4.75 -4.23
CA PHE A 33 -12.26 -4.58 -3.97
C PHE A 33 -11.58 -4.12 -5.25
N GLY A 34 -10.70 -3.15 -5.13
CA GLY A 34 -9.93 -2.63 -6.26
C GLY A 34 -8.55 -2.15 -5.81
N SER A 35 -7.77 -1.69 -6.77
CA SER A 35 -6.49 -1.01 -6.55
C SER A 35 -6.48 0.27 -7.38
N ALA A 36 -5.62 1.23 -7.02
CA ALA A 36 -5.50 2.51 -7.71
C ALA A 36 -4.03 2.92 -7.81
N THR A 37 -3.69 3.64 -8.88
CA THR A 37 -2.39 4.25 -9.14
C THR A 37 -2.58 5.71 -9.57
N SER A 38 -1.51 6.50 -9.62
CA SER A 38 -1.54 7.85 -10.22
C SER A 38 -0.56 7.96 -11.38
N ALA A 39 -0.90 8.79 -12.38
CA ALA A 39 -0.17 8.92 -13.64
C ALA A 39 1.35 9.15 -13.43
N TYR A 40 1.72 10.15 -12.63
CA TYR A 40 3.13 10.49 -12.39
C TYR A 40 3.90 9.37 -11.68
N GLN A 41 3.23 8.54 -10.87
CA GLN A 41 3.88 7.45 -10.14
C GLN A 41 4.21 6.25 -11.02
N VAL A 42 3.48 6.01 -12.12
CA VAL A 42 3.59 4.73 -12.86
C VAL A 42 3.73 4.85 -14.39
N GLU A 43 3.32 5.96 -15.02
CA GLU A 43 3.35 6.04 -16.49
C GLU A 43 4.77 6.27 -17.05
N GLY A 44 5.59 7.07 -16.35
CA GLY A 44 6.92 7.45 -16.84
C GLY A 44 6.83 8.37 -18.07
N ALA A 45 7.73 8.17 -19.05
CA ALA A 45 7.67 8.82 -20.37
C ALA A 45 7.43 10.35 -20.33
N TRP A 46 8.02 11.03 -19.33
CA TRP A 46 7.58 12.37 -18.96
C TRP A 46 7.79 13.44 -20.05
N ALA A 47 8.70 13.19 -20.99
CA ALA A 47 9.10 14.09 -22.09
C ALA A 47 8.91 13.47 -23.49
N THR A 48 8.02 12.49 -23.66
CA THR A 48 7.74 11.88 -24.98
C THR A 48 6.30 12.15 -25.43
N GLY A 49 6.01 11.89 -26.72
CA GLY A 49 4.63 11.87 -27.24
C GLY A 49 3.87 13.20 -27.21
N GLY A 50 4.57 14.34 -27.06
CA GLY A 50 3.93 15.66 -26.95
C GLY A 50 3.33 15.96 -25.56
N LYS A 51 3.63 15.14 -24.54
CA LYS A 51 3.22 15.40 -23.15
C LYS A 51 3.81 16.73 -22.65
N GLY A 52 2.95 17.57 -22.08
CA GLY A 52 3.34 18.80 -21.39
C GLY A 52 4.01 18.54 -20.03
N GLN A 53 4.83 19.50 -19.61
CA GLN A 53 5.47 19.46 -18.30
C GLN A 53 4.42 19.64 -17.18
N SER A 54 4.50 18.81 -16.15
CA SER A 54 3.70 18.91 -14.94
C SER A 54 4.46 19.62 -13.80
N ASN A 55 3.73 20.06 -12.77
CA ASN A 55 4.37 20.63 -11.57
C ASN A 55 5.29 19.61 -10.88
N TRP A 56 4.98 18.32 -10.96
CA TRP A 56 5.83 17.26 -10.40
C TRP A 56 7.13 17.11 -11.18
N ASP A 57 7.10 17.22 -12.51
CA ASP A 57 8.31 17.27 -13.35
C ASP A 57 9.22 18.43 -12.91
N ALA A 58 8.65 19.63 -12.75
CA ALA A 58 9.39 20.82 -12.33
C ALA A 58 10.00 20.67 -10.92
N PHE A 59 9.27 20.06 -9.98
CA PHE A 59 9.75 19.82 -8.62
C PHE A 59 10.92 18.82 -8.60
N THR A 60 10.78 17.67 -9.25
CA THR A 60 11.77 16.59 -9.16
C THR A 60 13.02 16.85 -9.99
N LEU A 61 12.93 17.63 -11.08
CA LEU A 61 14.09 17.96 -11.92
C LEU A 61 14.93 19.12 -11.35
N ARG A 62 14.41 19.87 -10.38
CA ARG A 62 15.09 21.04 -9.79
C ARG A 62 16.30 20.65 -8.92
N THR A 63 16.29 19.45 -8.35
CA THR A 63 17.36 18.92 -7.50
C THR A 63 17.50 17.42 -7.80
N PRO A 64 18.35 17.05 -8.76
CA PRO A 64 18.48 15.67 -9.23
C PRO A 64 19.12 14.75 -8.19
#